data_AF-A0A522Y1D3-F1
#
_entry.id   AF-A0A522Y1D3-F1
#
_cell.length_a   1.000
_cell.length_b   1.000
_cell.length_c   1.000
_cell.angle_alpha   90.00
_cell.angle_beta   90.00
_cell.angle_gamma   90.00
#
_symmetry.space_group_name_H-M   'P 1'
#
loop_
_entity.id
_entity.type
_entity.pdbx_description
1 polymer ?
#
loop_
_entity_poly.entity_id
_entity_poly.type
_entity_poly.pdbx_seq_one_letter_code
_entity_poly.pdbx_strand_id
1 'polypeptide(L)'
;MKIRNSMLIIIIIVCVQVGFVGYFTLASLTKLQESTHQIGDRTIPSLAALNEMKFSVLRVVSSTNEYLLVSGQSETADELSLIAEGKKEYNDAFGTYQSLAYVYFPDEIGLAKNIQEKTNSLFSISDEIIKSEKTLTQPDLQALRKELEEKEGDALEAIQVALKSERSELSEANENLTDRYNSIFYMNTVMVVAIISFTTASGVLFSKSVSGKIDGLIAELGKIKKDQDKSS
;
A
#
# COMPACT_ATOMS: atom_id res chain seq x y z
N MET A 1 -37.30 -41.70 14.07
CA MET A 1 -36.12 -41.05 14.70
C MET A 1 -34.89 -40.92 13.78
N LYS A 2 -34.49 -41.95 13.01
CA LYS A 2 -33.27 -41.91 12.17
C LYS A 2 -33.27 -40.84 11.04
N ILE A 3 -34.41 -40.53 10.42
CA ILE A 3 -34.51 -39.52 9.35
C ILE A 3 -34.25 -38.10 9.88
N ARG A 4 -34.76 -37.79 11.09
CA ARG A 4 -34.58 -36.49 11.75
C ARG A 4 -33.10 -36.25 12.11
N ASN A 5 -32.39 -37.29 12.56
CA ASN A 5 -30.95 -37.19 12.83
C ASN A 5 -30.13 -37.01 11.54
N SER A 6 -30.49 -37.67 10.43
CA SER A 6 -29.80 -37.44 9.15
C SER A 6 -29.97 -36.02 8.61
N MET A 7 -31.16 -35.42 8.75
CA MET A 7 -31.39 -34.01 8.37
C MET A 7 -30.60 -33.03 9.23
N LEU A 8 -30.55 -33.25 10.55
CA LEU A 8 -29.77 -32.44 11.48
C LEU A 8 -28.26 -32.47 11.15
N ILE A 9 -27.72 -33.65 10.81
CA ILE A 9 -26.30 -33.79 10.46
C ILE A 9 -25.96 -32.98 9.20
N ILE A 10 -26.81 -32.98 8.18
CA ILE A 10 -26.58 -32.20 6.95
C ILE A 10 -26.58 -30.70 7.25
N ILE A 11 -27.54 -30.22 8.04
CA ILE A 11 -27.60 -28.81 8.42
C ILE A 11 -26.33 -28.40 9.18
N ILE A 12 -25.88 -29.23 10.13
CA ILE A 12 -24.64 -28.98 10.89
C ILE A 12 -23.43 -28.93 9.94
N ILE A 13 -23.33 -29.87 9.00
CA ILE A 13 -22.24 -29.90 8.00
C ILE A 13 -22.24 -28.62 7.17
N VAL A 14 -23.40 -28.18 6.66
CA VAL A 14 -23.52 -26.94 5.88
C VAL A 14 -23.12 -25.72 6.73
N CYS A 15 -23.57 -25.63 7.98
CA CYS A 15 -23.20 -24.54 8.88
C CYS A 15 -21.69 -24.49 9.13
N VAL A 16 -21.04 -25.63 9.36
CA VAL A 16 -19.58 -25.72 9.56
C VAL A 16 -18.84 -25.26 8.29
N GLN A 17 -19.31 -25.68 7.11
CA GLN A 17 -18.71 -25.25 5.84
C GLN A 17 -18.82 -23.74 5.64
N VAL A 18 -19.99 -23.15 5.87
CA VAL A 18 -20.19 -21.69 5.75
C VAL A 18 -19.30 -20.94 6.74
N GLY A 19 -19.20 -21.41 7.99
CA GLY A 19 -18.31 -20.82 8.99
C GLY A 19 -16.84 -20.87 8.59
N PHE A 20 -16.39 -22.00 8.04
CA PHE A 20 -15.03 -22.18 7.56
C PHE A 20 -14.70 -21.24 6.37
N VAL A 21 -15.62 -21.08 5.42
CA VAL A 21 -15.49 -20.10 4.32
C VAL A 21 -15.41 -18.68 4.84
N GLY A 22 -16.33 -18.32 5.73
CA GLY A 22 -16.37 -16.99 6.32
C GLY A 22 -15.06 -16.65 7.02
N TYR A 23 -14.54 -17.58 7.83
CA TYR A 23 -13.27 -17.40 8.52
C TYR A 23 -12.08 -17.20 7.56
N PHE A 24 -11.94 -18.07 6.56
CA PHE A 24 -10.83 -17.97 5.59
C PHE A 24 -10.93 -16.70 4.75
N THR A 25 -12.13 -16.34 4.30
CA THR A 25 -12.34 -15.10 3.53
C THR A 25 -12.00 -13.88 4.35
N LEU A 26 -12.42 -13.82 5.62
CA LEU A 26 -12.07 -12.73 6.53
C LEU A 26 -10.56 -12.64 6.78
N ALA A 27 -9.91 -13.77 7.06
CA ALA A 27 -8.47 -13.82 7.29
C ALA A 27 -7.64 -13.41 6.06
N SER A 28 -8.12 -13.75 4.85
CA SER A 28 -7.53 -13.31 3.60
C SER A 28 -7.75 -11.81 3.36
N LEU A 29 -8.94 -11.30 3.67
CA LEU A 29 -9.27 -9.88 3.51
C LEU A 29 -8.42 -8.99 4.43
N THR A 30 -8.21 -9.40 5.68
CA THR A 30 -7.34 -8.66 6.61
C THR A 30 -5.90 -8.58 6.13
N LYS A 31 -5.37 -9.67 5.55
CA LYS A 31 -4.00 -9.68 4.99
C LYS A 31 -3.86 -8.79 3.75
N LEU A 32 -4.89 -8.75 2.89
CA LEU A 32 -4.93 -7.83 1.76
C LEU A 32 -4.99 -6.38 2.24
N GLN A 33 -5.85 -6.09 3.21
CA GLN A 33 -6.02 -4.75 3.76
C GLN A 33 -4.73 -4.20 4.36
N GLU A 34 -3.96 -5.03 5.08
CA GLU A 34 -2.66 -4.63 5.66
C GLU A 34 -1.63 -4.27 4.58
N SER A 35 -1.51 -5.09 3.53
CA SER A 35 -0.60 -4.80 2.41
C SER A 35 -1.03 -3.57 1.60
N THR A 36 -2.33 -3.31 1.46
CA THR A 36 -2.83 -2.08 0.84
C THR A 36 -2.56 -0.83 1.71
N HIS A 37 -2.70 -0.94 3.04
CA HIS A 37 -2.35 0.16 3.96
C HIS A 37 -0.85 0.48 3.93
N GLN A 38 0.02 -0.52 3.76
CA GLN A 38 1.46 -0.28 3.61
C GLN A 38 1.77 0.64 2.43
N ILE A 39 1.14 0.43 1.27
CA ILE A 39 1.34 1.29 0.10
C ILE A 39 0.67 2.65 0.27
N GLY A 40 -0.59 2.66 0.71
CA GLY A 40 -1.42 3.86 0.78
C GLY A 40 -0.96 4.86 1.83
N ASP A 41 -0.57 4.38 3.01
CA ASP A 41 -0.31 5.24 4.17
C ASP A 41 1.18 5.52 4.40
N ARG A 42 2.08 4.80 3.72
CA ARG A 42 3.53 4.87 3.96
C ARG A 42 4.30 5.32 2.71
N THR A 43 4.31 4.49 1.68
CA THR A 43 5.17 4.69 0.50
C THR A 43 4.70 5.85 -0.38
N ILE A 44 3.38 5.99 -0.61
CA ILE A 44 2.86 7.11 -1.42
C ILE A 44 3.14 8.48 -0.76
N PRO A 45 2.81 8.69 0.54
CA PRO A 45 3.17 9.93 1.22
C PRO A 45 4.67 10.21 1.26
N SER A 46 5.49 9.18 1.44
CA SER A 46 6.96 9.30 1.42
C SER A 46 7.47 9.80 0.06
N LEU A 47 7.02 9.17 -1.04
CA LEU A 47 7.34 9.59 -2.39
C LEU A 47 6.86 11.02 -2.68
N ALA A 48 5.67 11.40 -2.22
CA ALA A 48 5.15 12.75 -2.39
C ALA A 48 6.05 13.77 -1.67
N ALA A 49 6.41 13.50 -0.40
CA ALA A 49 7.31 14.35 0.38
C ALA A 49 8.69 14.48 -0.28
N LEU A 50 9.25 13.39 -0.81
CA LEU A 50 10.53 13.42 -1.52
C LEU A 50 10.49 14.24 -2.81
N ASN A 51 9.40 14.15 -3.58
CA ASN A 51 9.24 14.99 -4.77
C ASN A 51 9.03 16.47 -4.40
N GLU A 52 8.28 16.76 -3.33
CA GLU A 52 8.12 18.12 -2.84
C GLU A 52 9.47 18.72 -2.43
N MET A 53 10.28 17.99 -1.64
CA MET A 53 11.64 18.40 -1.29
C MET A 53 12.49 18.72 -2.54
N LYS A 54 12.39 17.89 -3.58
CA LYS A 54 13.09 18.12 -4.85
C LYS A 54 12.66 19.44 -5.50
N PHE A 55 11.35 19.70 -5.58
CA PHE A 55 10.83 20.94 -6.17
C PHE A 55 11.19 22.17 -5.36
N SER A 56 11.12 22.08 -4.02
CA SER A 56 11.49 23.18 -3.13
C SER A 56 12.98 23.51 -3.22
N VAL A 57 13.87 22.50 -3.32
CA VAL A 57 15.32 22.70 -3.57
C VAL A 57 15.54 23.45 -4.89
N LEU A 58 14.92 22.99 -5.98
CA LEU A 58 15.02 23.64 -7.28
C LEU A 58 14.52 25.09 -7.25
N ARG A 59 13.42 25.35 -6.52
CA ARG A 59 12.90 26.71 -6.34
C ARG A 59 13.90 27.61 -5.62
N VAL A 60 14.48 27.14 -4.51
CA VAL A 60 15.50 27.90 -3.76
C VAL A 60 16.69 28.24 -4.64
N VAL A 61 17.21 27.28 -5.42
CA VAL A 61 18.34 27.52 -6.33
C VAL A 61 17.97 28.50 -7.44
N SER A 62 16.81 28.30 -8.07
CA SER A 62 16.32 29.17 -9.14
C SER A 62 16.17 30.61 -8.65
N SER A 63 15.48 30.82 -7.52
CA SER A 63 15.29 32.16 -6.96
C SER A 63 16.57 32.76 -6.39
N THR A 64 17.52 31.94 -5.91
CA THR A 64 18.85 32.45 -5.51
C THR A 64 19.62 32.96 -6.73
N ASN A 65 19.53 32.26 -7.87
CA ASN A 65 20.15 32.73 -9.12
C ASN A 65 19.47 33.98 -9.66
N GLU A 66 18.13 34.04 -9.64
CA GLU A 66 17.37 35.20 -10.10
C GLU A 66 17.59 36.42 -9.21
N TYR A 67 17.68 36.21 -7.88
CA TYR A 67 18.05 37.24 -6.91
C TYR A 67 19.33 37.97 -7.34
N LEU A 68 20.32 37.28 -7.91
CA LEU A 68 21.56 37.89 -8.39
C LEU A 68 21.41 38.73 -9.66
N LEU A 69 20.36 38.49 -10.45
CA LEU A 69 20.12 39.16 -11.73
C LEU A 69 19.21 40.38 -11.60
N VAL A 70 18.22 40.32 -10.72
CA VAL A 70 17.26 41.41 -10.51
C VAL A 70 17.93 42.65 -9.92
N SER A 71 17.41 43.83 -10.25
CA SER A 71 17.95 45.12 -9.74
C SER A 71 16.89 45.95 -9.02
N GLY A 72 15.61 45.65 -9.23
CA GLY A 72 14.51 46.34 -8.56
C GLY A 72 14.35 45.91 -7.11
N GLN A 73 14.04 46.86 -6.23
CA GLN A 73 13.79 46.57 -4.80
C GLN A 73 12.57 45.66 -4.60
N SER A 74 11.52 45.83 -5.42
CA SER A 74 10.34 44.95 -5.40
C SER A 74 10.69 43.53 -5.84
N GLU A 75 11.36 43.39 -6.99
CA GLU A 75 11.78 42.09 -7.53
C GLU A 75 12.72 41.35 -6.56
N THR A 76 13.63 42.08 -5.92
CA THR A 76 14.52 41.52 -4.90
C THR A 76 13.73 40.98 -3.70
N ALA A 77 12.69 41.71 -3.25
CA ALA A 77 11.84 41.25 -2.17
C ALA A 77 11.02 40.02 -2.55
N ASP A 78 10.54 39.96 -3.80
CA ASP A 78 9.80 38.81 -4.32
C ASP A 78 10.68 37.55 -4.35
N GLU A 79 11.92 37.64 -4.85
CA GLU A 79 12.85 36.49 -4.86
C GLU A 79 13.23 36.04 -3.45
N LEU A 80 13.46 36.96 -2.51
CA LEU A 80 13.70 36.61 -1.11
C LEU A 80 12.50 35.89 -0.48
N SER A 81 11.28 36.29 -0.83
CA SER A 81 10.06 35.60 -0.40
C SER A 81 9.99 34.19 -0.95
N LEU A 82 10.28 34.00 -2.25
CA LEU A 82 10.28 32.68 -2.89
C LEU A 82 11.35 31.74 -2.32
N ILE A 83 12.54 32.27 -1.98
CA ILE A 83 13.58 31.50 -1.30
C ILE A 83 13.11 31.07 0.09
N ALA A 84 12.53 31.98 0.87
CA ALA A 84 12.05 31.68 2.21
C ALA A 84 10.90 30.65 2.18
N GLU A 85 9.97 30.79 1.24
CA GLU A 85 8.89 29.83 1.02
C GLU A 85 9.42 28.46 0.61
N GLY A 86 10.36 28.39 -0.34
CA GLY A 86 10.99 27.14 -0.74
C GLY A 86 11.71 26.44 0.42
N LYS A 87 12.43 27.18 1.27
CA LYS A 87 13.06 26.60 2.48
C LYS A 87 12.01 26.07 3.46
N LYS A 88 10.88 26.75 3.61
CA LYS A 88 9.78 26.31 4.48
C LYS A 88 9.10 25.05 3.93
N GLU A 89 8.70 25.05 2.66
CA GLU A 89 8.10 23.89 1.98
C GLU A 89 9.02 22.67 2.06
N TYR A 90 10.33 22.86 1.85
CA TYR A 90 11.32 21.80 2.04
C TYR A 90 11.29 21.25 3.47
N ASN A 91 11.31 22.11 4.49
CA ASN A 91 11.32 21.67 5.89
C ASN A 91 10.03 20.92 6.28
N ASP A 92 8.88 21.38 5.80
CA ASP A 92 7.59 20.74 6.03
C ASP A 92 7.55 19.34 5.36
N ALA A 93 8.03 19.24 4.12
CA ALA A 93 8.14 17.98 3.39
C ALA A 93 9.18 17.04 4.02
N PHE A 94 10.33 17.55 4.43
CA PHE A 94 11.38 16.79 5.12
C PHE A 94 10.89 16.24 6.46
N GLY A 95 10.17 17.05 7.24
CA GLY A 95 9.55 16.60 8.50
C GLY A 95 8.58 15.44 8.28
N THR A 96 7.80 15.50 7.20
CA THR A 96 6.89 14.42 6.80
C THR A 96 7.68 13.15 6.44
N TYR A 97 8.65 13.25 5.52
CA TYR A 97 9.49 12.12 5.11
C TYR A 97 10.24 11.50 6.31
N GLN A 98 10.88 12.33 7.14
CA GLN A 98 11.61 11.89 8.32
C GLN A 98 10.70 11.16 9.30
N SER A 99 9.49 11.66 9.55
CA SER A 99 8.54 10.99 10.45
C SER A 99 8.14 9.60 9.93
N LEU A 100 7.92 9.46 8.62
CA LEU A 100 7.58 8.19 7.99
C LEU A 100 8.78 7.22 8.03
N ALA A 101 9.98 7.71 7.75
CA ALA A 101 11.22 6.93 7.84
C ALA A 101 11.42 6.39 9.27
N TYR A 102 11.26 7.21 10.31
CA TYR A 102 11.41 6.76 11.69
C TYR A 102 10.37 5.72 12.12
N VAL A 103 9.12 5.87 11.69
CA VAL A 103 8.03 4.99 12.14
C VAL A 103 7.99 3.68 11.36
N TYR A 104 8.31 3.71 10.06
CA TYR A 104 8.05 2.60 9.15
C TYR A 104 9.31 2.02 8.49
N PHE A 105 10.39 2.81 8.35
CA PHE A 105 11.58 2.45 7.57
C PHE A 105 12.87 2.77 8.34
N PRO A 106 13.14 2.08 9.48
CA PRO A 106 14.29 2.39 10.34
C PRO A 106 15.64 2.26 9.62
N ASP A 107 15.72 1.40 8.60
CA ASP A 107 16.90 1.23 7.77
C ASP A 107 17.16 2.43 6.85
N GLU A 108 16.15 3.26 6.59
CA GLU A 108 16.23 4.47 5.75
C GLU A 108 16.57 5.75 6.53
N ILE A 109 16.72 5.70 7.86
CA ILE A 109 17.11 6.87 8.67
C ILE A 109 18.42 7.51 8.16
N GLY A 110 19.33 6.68 7.63
CA GLY A 110 20.57 7.14 6.99
C GLY A 110 20.33 8.02 5.76
N LEU A 111 19.30 7.73 4.97
CA LEU A 111 18.92 8.51 3.78
C LEU A 111 18.38 9.88 4.20
N ALA A 112 17.48 9.92 5.19
CA ALA A 112 16.95 11.16 5.73
C ALA A 112 18.06 12.06 6.28
N LYS A 113 19.03 11.50 7.02
CA LYS A 113 20.18 12.25 7.52
C LYS A 113 21.04 12.82 6.38
N ASN A 114 21.34 11.99 5.38
CA ASN A 114 22.15 12.42 4.23
C ASN A 114 21.46 13.55 3.44
N ILE A 115 20.15 13.44 3.20
CA ILE A 115 19.35 14.50 2.56
C ILE A 115 19.47 15.80 3.35
N GLN A 116 19.26 15.76 4.67
CA GLN A 116 19.33 16.94 5.52
C GLN A 116 20.71 17.61 5.47
N GLU A 117 21.77 16.82 5.55
CA GLU A 117 23.15 17.31 5.58
C GLU A 117 23.52 18.00 4.25
N LYS A 118 23.15 17.40 3.12
CA LYS A 118 23.39 17.96 1.78
C LYS A 118 22.55 19.20 1.51
N THR A 119 21.26 19.18 1.85
CA THR A 119 20.40 20.35 1.62
C THR A 119 20.73 21.52 2.56
N ASN A 120 21.11 21.27 3.82
CA ASN A 120 21.57 22.34 4.71
C ASN A 120 22.84 23.02 4.17
N SER A 121 23.75 22.24 3.58
CA SER A 121 24.95 22.79 2.92
C SER A 121 24.55 23.70 1.76
N LEU A 122 23.63 23.27 0.89
CA LEU A 122 23.07 24.08 -0.19
C LEU A 122 22.42 25.38 0.32
N PHE A 123 21.56 25.28 1.33
CA PHE A 123 20.86 26.44 1.88
C PHE A 123 21.80 27.45 2.54
N SER A 124 22.91 26.97 3.11
CA SER A 124 23.95 27.84 3.68
C SER A 124 24.63 28.67 2.59
N ILE A 125 24.95 28.07 1.43
CA ILE A 125 25.51 28.81 0.29
C ILE A 125 24.50 29.81 -0.28
N SER A 126 23.24 29.42 -0.39
CA SER A 126 22.16 30.35 -0.77
C SER A 126 22.07 31.55 0.19
N ASP A 127 22.15 31.32 1.51
CA ASP A 127 22.15 32.40 2.51
C ASP A 127 23.39 33.28 2.42
N GLU A 128 24.56 32.72 2.10
CA GLU A 128 25.79 33.48 1.90
C GLU A 128 25.69 34.40 0.68
N ILE A 129 25.14 33.89 -0.43
CA ILE A 129 24.85 34.68 -1.63
C ILE A 129 23.91 35.84 -1.29
N ILE A 130 22.83 35.60 -0.55
CA ILE A 130 21.88 36.63 -0.15
C ILE A 130 22.54 37.69 0.74
N LYS A 131 23.25 37.25 1.80
CA LYS A 131 23.95 38.13 2.75
C LYS A 131 25.04 38.97 2.11
N SER A 132 25.58 38.52 0.99
CA SER A 132 26.57 39.29 0.24
C SER A 132 26.01 40.57 -0.38
N GLU A 133 24.68 40.75 -0.42
CA GLU A 133 23.99 41.93 -0.98
C GLU A 133 24.53 42.36 -2.36
N LYS A 134 25.07 41.42 -3.15
CA LYS A 134 25.72 41.69 -4.45
C LYS A 134 26.94 42.63 -4.36
N THR A 135 27.54 42.79 -3.17
CA THR A 135 28.74 43.62 -2.98
C THR A 135 30.04 42.90 -3.32
N LEU A 136 29.98 41.59 -3.57
CA LEU A 136 31.13 40.77 -3.93
C LEU A 136 31.69 41.14 -5.30
N THR A 137 32.98 40.84 -5.49
CA THR A 137 33.60 40.97 -6.80
C THR A 137 33.02 39.91 -7.76
N GLN A 138 33.04 40.19 -9.06
CA GLN A 138 32.52 39.26 -10.06
C GLN A 138 33.17 37.85 -9.99
N PRO A 139 34.50 37.71 -9.78
CA PRO A 139 35.12 36.40 -9.55
C PRO A 139 34.60 35.67 -8.31
N ASP A 140 34.44 36.36 -7.19
CA ASP A 140 33.96 35.76 -5.93
C ASP A 140 32.50 35.30 -6.07
N LEU A 141 31.68 36.10 -6.76
CA LEU A 141 30.30 35.75 -7.05
C LEU A 141 30.19 34.53 -7.97
N GLN A 142 31.05 34.42 -8.98
CA GLN A 142 31.11 33.23 -9.84
C GLN A 142 31.53 31.98 -9.06
N ALA A 143 32.45 32.11 -8.11
CA ALA A 143 32.84 31.00 -7.25
C ALA A 143 31.66 30.49 -6.41
N LEU A 144 30.93 31.39 -5.75
CA LEU A 144 29.73 31.02 -4.97
C LEU A 144 28.63 30.39 -5.83
N ARG A 145 28.41 30.89 -7.06
CA ARG A 145 27.43 30.28 -7.98
C ARG A 145 27.81 28.87 -8.36
N LYS A 146 29.08 28.63 -8.67
CA LYS A 146 29.57 27.28 -8.98
C LYS A 146 29.45 26.35 -7.78
N GLU A 147 29.72 26.85 -6.58
CA GLU A 147 29.54 26.09 -5.35
C GLU A 147 28.05 25.78 -5.10
N LEU A 148 27.15 26.72 -5.36
CA LEU A 148 25.70 26.52 -5.27
C LEU A 148 25.24 25.39 -6.22
N GLU A 149 25.71 25.39 -7.48
CA GLU A 149 25.41 24.35 -8.47
C GLU A 149 25.95 22.97 -8.04
N GLU A 150 27.14 22.92 -7.44
CA GLU A 150 27.70 21.68 -6.90
C GLU A 150 26.85 21.15 -5.73
N LYS A 151 26.47 22.02 -4.79
CA LYS A 151 25.63 21.64 -3.65
C LYS A 151 24.20 21.28 -4.07
N GLU A 152 23.71 21.88 -5.15
CA GLU A 152 22.44 21.49 -5.77
C GLU A 152 22.52 20.05 -6.25
N GLY A 153 23.57 19.71 -7.02
CA GLY A 153 23.82 18.35 -7.49
C GLY A 153 23.84 17.33 -6.34
N ASP A 154 24.62 17.61 -5.30
CA ASP A 154 24.72 16.80 -4.09
C ASP A 154 23.35 16.57 -3.40
N ALA A 155 22.57 17.64 -3.23
CA ALA A 155 21.26 17.58 -2.57
C ALA A 155 20.24 16.80 -3.42
N LEU A 156 20.20 17.07 -4.73
CA LEU A 156 19.31 16.37 -5.65
C LEU A 156 19.67 14.90 -5.80
N GLU A 157 20.96 14.55 -5.79
CA GLU A 157 21.40 13.15 -5.80
C GLU A 157 20.95 12.42 -4.54
N ALA A 158 21.13 13.01 -3.36
CA ALA A 158 20.67 12.43 -2.10
C ALA A 158 19.15 12.15 -2.11
N ILE A 159 18.35 13.12 -2.58
CA ILE A 159 16.90 12.95 -2.72
C ILE A 159 16.59 11.87 -3.78
N GLN A 160 17.33 11.82 -4.89
CA GLN A 160 17.11 10.86 -5.97
C GLN A 160 17.42 9.41 -5.56
N VAL A 161 18.42 9.21 -4.69
CA VAL A 161 18.73 7.91 -4.08
C VAL A 161 17.56 7.44 -3.22
N ALA A 162 17.02 8.30 -2.36
CA ALA A 162 15.86 7.98 -1.53
C ALA A 162 14.60 7.71 -2.37
N LEU A 163 14.33 8.52 -3.39
CA LEU A 163 13.24 8.28 -4.34
C LEU A 163 13.37 6.92 -5.05
N LYS A 164 14.59 6.48 -5.34
CA LYS A 164 14.83 5.18 -5.98
C LYS A 164 14.61 4.03 -5.00
N SER A 165 15.01 4.20 -3.73
CA SER A 165 14.73 3.25 -2.64
C SER A 165 13.22 3.03 -2.50
N GLU A 166 12.47 4.11 -2.26
CA GLU A 166 11.01 4.09 -2.07
C GLU A 166 10.25 3.54 -3.29
N ARG A 167 10.72 3.82 -4.52
CA ARG A 167 10.14 3.22 -5.74
C ARG A 167 10.42 1.72 -5.85
N SER A 168 11.59 1.28 -5.41
CA SER A 168 11.93 -0.14 -5.37
C SER A 168 11.04 -0.86 -4.37
N GLU A 169 10.88 -0.30 -3.17
CA GLU A 169 9.98 -0.85 -2.15
C GLU A 169 8.52 -0.85 -2.61
N LEU A 170 8.06 0.21 -3.28
CA LEU A 170 6.73 0.26 -3.87
C LEU A 170 6.52 -0.85 -4.91
N SER A 171 7.52 -1.07 -5.77
CA SER A 171 7.47 -2.12 -6.79
C SER A 171 7.40 -3.51 -6.15
N GLU A 172 8.23 -3.76 -5.14
CA GLU A 172 8.25 -5.03 -4.41
C GLU A 172 6.94 -5.24 -3.63
N ALA A 173 6.40 -4.21 -2.99
CA ALA A 173 5.11 -4.27 -2.31
C ALA A 173 3.97 -4.57 -3.29
N ASN A 174 4.00 -4.01 -4.50
CA ASN A 174 2.99 -4.24 -5.52
C ASN A 174 3.07 -5.63 -6.16
N GLU A 175 4.29 -6.16 -6.37
CA GLU A 175 4.51 -7.54 -6.81
C GLU A 175 4.01 -8.53 -5.75
N ASN A 176 4.37 -8.31 -4.49
CA ASN A 176 3.88 -9.09 -3.35
C ASN A 176 2.35 -9.03 -3.22
N LEU A 177 1.71 -7.89 -3.51
CA LEU A 177 0.25 -7.77 -3.53
C LEU A 177 -0.38 -8.60 -4.64
N THR A 178 0.19 -8.57 -5.84
CA THR A 178 -0.31 -9.32 -7.00
C THR A 178 -0.24 -10.82 -6.73
N ASP A 179 0.87 -11.30 -6.19
CA ASP A 179 1.06 -12.71 -5.82
C ASP A 179 0.13 -13.13 -4.68
N ARG A 180 -0.04 -12.27 -3.66
CA ARG A 180 -1.00 -12.52 -2.58
C ARG A 180 -2.44 -12.56 -3.08
N TYR A 181 -2.81 -11.65 -3.98
CA TYR A 181 -4.14 -11.61 -4.58
C TYR A 181 -4.41 -12.90 -5.37
N ASN A 182 -3.47 -13.30 -6.22
CA ASN A 182 -3.57 -14.54 -7.00
C ASN A 182 -3.66 -15.76 -6.08
N SER A 183 -2.81 -15.86 -5.06
CA SER A 183 -2.84 -16.95 -4.09
C SER A 183 -4.19 -17.05 -3.36
N ILE A 184 -4.73 -15.92 -2.89
CA ILE A 184 -6.04 -15.86 -2.23
C ILE A 184 -7.15 -16.25 -3.20
N PHE A 185 -7.10 -15.76 -4.44
CA PHE A 185 -8.07 -16.09 -5.47
C PHE A 185 -8.07 -17.58 -5.81
N TYR A 186 -6.90 -18.19 -6.01
CA TYR A 186 -6.77 -19.62 -6.25
C TYR A 186 -7.26 -20.45 -5.06
N MET A 187 -6.86 -20.08 -3.83
CA MET A 187 -7.30 -20.76 -2.62
C MET A 187 -8.83 -20.72 -2.46
N ASN A 188 -9.44 -19.53 -2.61
CA ASN A 188 -10.89 -19.37 -2.56
C ASN A 188 -11.58 -20.15 -3.68
N THR A 189 -11.04 -20.14 -4.90
CA THR A 189 -11.60 -20.88 -6.03
C THR A 189 -11.60 -22.39 -5.77
N VAL A 190 -10.45 -22.95 -5.35
CA VAL A 190 -10.32 -24.37 -4.99
C VAL A 190 -11.29 -24.73 -3.86
N MET A 191 -11.42 -23.87 -2.86
CA MET A 191 -12.30 -24.09 -1.72
C MET A 191 -13.79 -24.07 -2.11
N VAL A 192 -14.22 -23.12 -2.95
CA VAL A 192 -15.59 -23.07 -3.50
C VAL A 192 -15.88 -24.33 -4.32
N VAL A 193 -14.97 -24.74 -5.21
CA VAL A 193 -15.12 -25.97 -5.99
C VAL A 193 -15.24 -27.18 -5.08
N ALA A 194 -14.37 -27.31 -4.07
CA ALA A 194 -14.41 -28.40 -3.11
C ALA A 194 -15.74 -28.47 -2.33
N ILE A 195 -16.28 -27.32 -1.93
CA ILE A 195 -17.58 -27.24 -1.24
C ILE A 195 -18.72 -27.66 -2.16
N ILE A 196 -18.74 -27.18 -3.41
CA ILE A 196 -19.77 -27.56 -4.39
C ILE A 196 -19.71 -29.07 -4.65
N SER A 197 -18.51 -29.62 -4.86
CA SER A 197 -18.31 -31.06 -5.05
C SER A 197 -18.78 -31.85 -3.83
N PHE A 198 -18.41 -31.44 -2.62
CA PHE A 198 -18.79 -32.12 -1.38
C PHE A 198 -20.30 -32.04 -1.10
N THR A 199 -20.91 -30.88 -1.35
CA THR A 199 -22.35 -30.66 -1.19
C THR A 199 -23.14 -31.51 -2.18
N THR A 200 -22.68 -31.56 -3.44
CA THR A 200 -23.29 -32.39 -4.48
C THR A 200 -23.18 -33.88 -4.14
N ALA A 201 -21.99 -34.34 -3.74
CA ALA A 201 -21.78 -35.73 -3.33
C ALA A 201 -22.63 -36.13 -2.12
N SER A 202 -22.68 -35.26 -1.11
CA SER A 202 -23.52 -35.46 0.09
C SER A 202 -25.00 -35.51 -0.26
N GLY A 203 -25.46 -34.62 -1.15
CA GLY A 203 -26.84 -34.59 -1.64
C GLY A 203 -27.21 -35.87 -2.40
N VAL A 204 -26.33 -36.39 -3.26
CA VAL A 204 -26.54 -37.66 -3.98
C VAL A 204 -26.60 -38.84 -3.01
N LEU A 205 -25.68 -38.93 -2.05
CA LEU A 205 -25.69 -39.99 -1.04
C LEU A 205 -26.94 -39.94 -0.16
N PHE A 206 -27.36 -38.73 0.23
CA PHE A 206 -28.60 -38.54 0.97
C PHE A 206 -29.83 -38.95 0.16
N SER A 207 -29.92 -38.51 -1.10
CA SER A 207 -31.00 -38.87 -2.02
C SER A 207 -31.12 -40.39 -2.16
N LYS A 208 -30.00 -41.10 -2.36
CA LYS A 208 -29.99 -42.58 -2.38
C LYS A 208 -30.44 -43.19 -1.05
N SER A 209 -29.97 -42.68 0.09
CA SER A 209 -30.33 -43.20 1.42
C SER A 209 -31.81 -43.00 1.75
N VAL A 210 -32.41 -41.89 1.33
CA VAL A 210 -33.83 -41.59 1.53
C VAL A 210 -34.69 -42.36 0.53
N SER A 211 -34.36 -42.35 -0.77
CA SER A 211 -35.09 -43.10 -1.80
C SER A 211 -35.20 -44.57 -1.44
N GLY A 212 -34.08 -45.23 -1.09
CA GLY A 212 -34.11 -46.65 -0.72
C GLY A 212 -34.97 -46.96 0.51
N LYS A 213 -35.12 -46.01 1.43
CA LYS A 213 -36.03 -46.15 2.59
C LYS A 213 -37.49 -45.94 2.21
N ILE A 214 -37.78 -44.98 1.33
CA ILE A 214 -39.13 -44.74 0.81
C ILE A 214 -39.58 -45.93 -0.03
N ASP A 215 -38.72 -46.43 -0.92
CA ASP A 215 -38.99 -47.61 -1.74
C ASP A 215 -39.28 -48.85 -0.88
N GLY A 216 -38.53 -49.02 0.22
CA GLY A 216 -38.79 -50.08 1.21
C GLY A 216 -40.15 -49.94 1.91
N LEU A 217 -40.54 -48.73 2.31
CA LEU A 217 -41.85 -48.46 2.91
C LEU A 217 -43.00 -48.69 1.92
N ILE A 218 -42.83 -48.30 0.65
CA ILE A 218 -43.80 -48.56 -0.41
C ILE A 218 -43.96 -50.07 -0.64
N ALA A 219 -42.87 -50.84 -0.61
CA ALA A 219 -42.90 -52.29 -0.76
C ALA A 219 -43.61 -52.99 0.42
N GLU A 220 -43.39 -52.54 1.66
CA GLU A 220 -44.10 -53.06 2.83
C GLU A 220 -45.60 -52.73 2.79
N LEU A 221 -45.97 -51.50 2.43
CA LEU A 221 -47.37 -51.10 2.26
C LEU A 221 -48.08 -51.93 1.18
N GLY A 222 -47.38 -52.24 0.08
CA GLY A 222 -47.89 -53.11 -0.97
C GLY A 222 -48.15 -54.56 -0.50
N LYS A 223 -47.30 -55.11 0.37
CA LYS A 223 -47.50 -56.44 0.97
C LYS A 223 -48.71 -56.46 1.90
N ILE A 224 -48.80 -55.48 2.80
CA ILE A 224 -49.92 -55.37 3.75
C ILE A 224 -51.27 -55.30 3.00
N LYS A 225 -51.34 -54.52 1.92
CA LYS A 225 -52.55 -54.42 1.09
C LYS A 225 -52.92 -55.76 0.44
N LYS A 226 -51.92 -56.49 -0.08
CA LYS A 226 -52.13 -57.79 -0.74
C LYS A 226 -52.56 -58.88 0.25
N ASP A 227 -52.11 -58.81 1.50
CA ASP A 227 -52.51 -59.74 2.54
C ASP A 227 -53.93 -59.44 3.04
N GLN A 228 -54.36 -58.17 3.07
CA GLN A 228 -55.76 -57.80 3.33
C GLN A 228 -56.72 -58.28 2.24
N ASP A 229 -56.35 -58.15 0.97
CA ASP A 229 -57.18 -58.58 -0.17
C ASP A 229 -57.34 -60.12 -0.26
N LYS A 230 -56.42 -60.90 0.32
CA LYS A 230 -56.52 -62.37 0.41
C LYS A 230 -57.34 -62.87 1.61
N SER A 231 -57.67 -61.97 2.54
CA SER A 231 -58.38 -62.28 3.78
C SER A 231 -59.89 -61.97 3.70
N SER A 232 -60.35 -61.44 2.56
CA SER A 232 -61.74 -61.15 2.23
C SER A 232 -62.23 -62.13 1.16
#